data_AF-A0A3E1K6C8-F1
#
_entry.id   AF-A0A3E1K6C8-F1
#
_cell.length_a   1.000
_cell.length_b   1.000
_cell.length_c   1.000
_cell.angle_alpha   90.00
_cell.angle_beta   90.00
_cell.angle_gamma   90.00
#
_symmetry.space_group_name_H-M   'P 1'
#
loop_
_entity.id
_entity.type
_entity.pdbx_description
1 polymer ?
#
loop_
_entity_poly.entity_id
_entity_poly.type
_entity_poly.pdbx_seq_one_letter_code
_entity_poly.pdbx_strand_id
1 'polypeptide(L)'
;MNARVVIAFFSVGVLSASAFLLVTASPLLSRGVPGIESMPMGTLIAWLGIVALPLGIYSALGGLHPPRRAVDRATSAIMKALLTLAVAWVPISYGLSGNLAFTFERNAGFRGSENALFCFFYGTIGLVLAPLVVMLLYGAASWLSRGKDARP
;
A
#
# COMPACT_ATOMS: atom_id res chain seq x y z
N MET A 1 -2.87 25.21 -3.47
CA MET A 1 -2.94 24.07 -2.53
C MET A 1 -1.58 23.38 -2.52
N ASN A 2 -1.03 23.05 -1.36
CA ASN A 2 0.30 22.42 -1.27
C ASN A 2 0.29 21.03 -1.92
N ALA A 3 1.30 20.71 -2.76
CA ALA A 3 1.37 19.44 -3.51
C ALA A 3 1.20 18.20 -2.62
N ARG A 4 1.72 18.23 -1.39
CA ARG A 4 1.54 17.18 -0.37
C ARG A 4 0.08 16.87 -0.08
N VAL A 5 -0.70 17.92 0.12
CA VAL A 5 -2.11 17.84 0.47
C VAL A 5 -2.90 17.31 -0.71
N VAL A 6 -2.56 17.77 -1.92
CA VAL A 6 -3.14 17.24 -3.17
C VAL A 6 -2.88 15.73 -3.30
N ILE A 7 -1.63 15.28 -3.13
CA ILE A 7 -1.27 13.86 -3.23
C ILE A 7 -1.98 13.04 -2.14
N ALA A 8 -2.04 13.55 -0.91
CA ALA A 8 -2.74 12.86 0.18
C ALA A 8 -4.24 12.71 -0.12
N PHE A 9 -4.93 13.77 -0.55
CA PHE A 9 -6.35 13.70 -0.92
C PHE A 9 -6.59 12.79 -2.11
N PHE A 10 -5.75 12.87 -3.14
CA PHE A 10 -5.83 11.97 -4.28
C PHE A 10 -5.67 10.51 -3.87
N SER A 11 -4.69 10.22 -3.00
CA SER A 11 -4.44 8.88 -2.47
C SER A 11 -5.64 8.35 -1.67
N VAL A 12 -6.26 9.20 -0.85
CA VAL A 12 -7.50 8.83 -0.13
C VAL A 12 -8.62 8.53 -1.13
N GLY A 13 -8.80 9.35 -2.17
CA GLY A 13 -9.79 9.11 -3.22
C GLY A 13 -9.58 7.77 -3.93
N VAL A 14 -8.34 7.45 -4.33
CA VAL A 14 -7.98 6.17 -4.95
C VAL A 14 -8.25 5.01 -3.99
N LEU A 15 -7.83 5.12 -2.74
CA LEU A 15 -8.05 4.08 -1.73
C LEU A 15 -9.54 3.83 -1.48
N SER A 16 -10.32 4.89 -1.30
CA SER A 16 -11.77 4.80 -1.06
C SER A 16 -12.50 4.22 -2.27
N ALA A 17 -12.16 4.66 -3.49
CA ALA A 17 -12.74 4.11 -4.72
C ALA A 17 -12.39 2.62 -4.88
N SER A 18 -11.14 2.25 -4.62
CA SER A 18 -10.68 0.85 -4.71
C SER A 18 -11.39 -0.04 -3.69
N ALA A 19 -11.46 0.41 -2.43
CA ALA A 19 -12.17 -0.30 -1.38
C ALA A 19 -13.66 -0.43 -1.69
N PHE A 20 -14.30 0.64 -2.18
CA PHE A 20 -15.71 0.62 -2.56
C PHE A 20 -15.98 -0.41 -3.67
N LEU A 21 -15.18 -0.42 -4.74
CA LEU A 21 -15.33 -1.37 -5.84
C LEU A 21 -15.12 -2.82 -5.38
N LEU A 22 -14.11 -3.06 -4.52
CA LEU A 22 -13.82 -4.39 -3.98
C LEU A 22 -14.93 -4.90 -3.05
N VAL A 23 -15.41 -4.06 -2.13
CA VAL A 23 -16.49 -4.41 -1.18
C VAL A 23 -17.81 -4.65 -1.90
N THR A 24 -18.11 -3.87 -2.94
CA THR A 24 -19.33 -4.03 -3.74
C THR A 24 -19.24 -5.16 -4.77
N ALA A 25 -18.09 -5.85 -4.87
CA ALA A 25 -17.83 -6.89 -5.88
C ALA A 25 -18.24 -6.42 -7.30
N SER A 26 -17.87 -5.19 -7.65
CA SER A 26 -18.29 -4.57 -8.91
C SER A 26 -17.93 -5.46 -10.12
N PRO A 27 -18.83 -5.61 -11.12
CA PRO A 27 -18.53 -6.36 -12.35
C PRO A 27 -17.32 -5.82 -13.13
N LEU A 28 -16.93 -4.56 -12.86
CA LEU A 28 -15.72 -3.97 -13.42
C LEU A 28 -14.45 -4.72 -13.01
N LEU A 29 -14.43 -5.34 -11.82
CA LEU A 29 -13.25 -6.05 -11.29
C LEU A 29 -12.84 -7.25 -12.16
N SER A 30 -13.81 -7.89 -12.82
CA SER A 30 -13.57 -9.08 -13.65
C SER A 30 -13.22 -8.75 -15.10
N ARG A 31 -13.31 -7.48 -15.51
CA ARG A 31 -12.92 -7.07 -16.87
C ARG A 31 -11.40 -7.10 -17.00
N GLY A 32 -10.89 -7.57 -18.14
CA GLY A 32 -9.46 -7.48 -18.46
C GLY A 32 -9.02 -6.02 -18.60
N VAL A 33 -7.76 -5.74 -18.22
CA VAL A 33 -7.14 -4.45 -18.48
C VAL A 33 -6.86 -4.33 -19.98
N PRO A 34 -7.27 -3.24 -20.67
CA PRO A 34 -6.96 -3.03 -22.08
C PRO A 34 -5.45 -3.12 -22.34
N GLY A 35 -5.04 -3.99 -23.27
CA GLY A 35 -3.64 -4.23 -23.60
C GLY A 35 -2.91 -5.23 -22.71
N ILE A 36 -3.53 -5.70 -21.61
CA ILE A 36 -3.01 -6.77 -20.73
C ILE A 36 -4.16 -7.71 -20.38
N GLU A 37 -4.57 -8.56 -21.33
CA GLU A 37 -5.76 -9.40 -21.20
C GLU A 37 -5.70 -10.38 -20.01
N SER A 38 -4.50 -10.79 -19.60
CA SER A 38 -4.28 -11.70 -18.46
C SER A 38 -4.38 -11.03 -17.09
N MET A 39 -4.49 -9.70 -17.02
CA MET A 39 -4.62 -8.94 -15.77
C MET A 39 -6.07 -8.45 -15.61
N PRO A 40 -6.80 -8.95 -14.61
CA PRO A 40 -8.10 -8.40 -14.24
C PRO A 40 -7.95 -6.96 -13.72
N MET A 41 -8.94 -6.13 -14.01
CA MET A 41 -9.07 -4.78 -13.44
C MET A 41 -9.09 -4.81 -11.92
N GLY A 42 -9.64 -5.86 -11.31
CA GLY A 42 -9.61 -6.05 -9.86
C GLY A 42 -8.19 -6.11 -9.29
N THR A 43 -7.25 -6.79 -9.97
CA THR A 43 -5.83 -6.79 -9.59
C THR A 43 -5.27 -5.37 -9.63
N LEU A 44 -5.51 -4.65 -10.73
CA LEU A 44 -5.01 -3.30 -10.92
C LEU A 44 -5.56 -2.35 -9.85
N ILE A 45 -6.86 -2.41 -9.59
CA ILE A 45 -7.54 -1.59 -8.58
C ILE A 45 -7.02 -1.91 -7.18
N ALA A 46 -6.90 -3.19 -6.81
CA ALA A 46 -6.36 -3.59 -5.52
C ALA A 46 -4.91 -3.10 -5.35
N TRP A 47 -4.08 -3.26 -6.38
CA TRP A 47 -2.70 -2.78 -6.37
C TRP A 47 -2.61 -1.26 -6.22
N LEU A 48 -3.42 -0.49 -6.95
CA LEU A 48 -3.49 0.96 -6.80
C LEU A 48 -3.90 1.37 -5.39
N GLY A 49 -4.86 0.67 -4.78
CA GLY A 49 -5.23 0.88 -3.38
C GLY A 49 -4.08 0.62 -2.42
N ILE A 50 -3.34 -0.48 -2.60
CA ILE A 50 -2.17 -0.84 -1.79
C ILE A 50 -1.06 0.22 -1.92
N VAL A 51 -0.82 0.77 -3.12
CA VAL A 51 0.17 1.84 -3.33
C VAL A 51 -0.28 3.18 -2.77
N ALA A 52 -1.58 3.50 -2.92
CA ALA A 52 -2.14 4.77 -2.48
C ALA A 52 -2.01 4.97 -0.97
N LEU A 53 -2.11 3.89 -0.17
CA LEU A 53 -2.05 4.00 1.28
C LEU A 53 -0.71 4.54 1.83
N PRO A 54 0.46 3.89 1.60
CA PRO A 54 1.75 4.42 2.05
C PRO A 54 2.08 5.76 1.39
N LEU A 55 1.68 5.99 0.13
CA LEU A 55 1.89 7.28 -0.55
C LEU A 55 1.13 8.42 0.13
N GLY A 56 -0.15 8.20 0.45
CA GLY A 56 -1.00 9.16 1.12
C GLY A 56 -0.49 9.51 2.51
N ILE A 57 -0.14 8.49 3.31
CA ILE A 57 0.41 8.69 4.66
C ILE A 57 1.76 9.40 4.60
N TYR A 58 2.67 8.97 3.73
CA TYR A 58 3.98 9.60 3.56
C TYR A 58 3.86 11.09 3.19
N SER A 59 2.93 11.43 2.30
CA SER A 59 2.66 12.80 1.87
C SER A 59 2.05 13.64 3.00
N ALA A 60 1.10 13.06 3.75
CA ALA A 60 0.42 13.69 4.89
C ALA A 60 1.41 14.03 6.02
N LEU A 61 2.24 13.07 6.43
CA LEU A 61 3.23 13.24 7.50
C LEU A 61 4.38 14.18 7.14
N GLY A 62 4.51 14.55 5.87
CA GLY A 62 5.52 15.51 5.44
C GLY A 62 6.83 14.92 4.99
N GLY A 63 6.78 13.69 4.49
CA GLY A 63 7.90 13.02 3.85
C GLY A 63 8.53 13.77 2.67
N LEU A 64 7.90 14.83 2.14
CA LEU A 64 8.51 15.69 1.11
C LEU A 64 9.43 16.78 1.69
N HIS A 65 9.55 16.90 3.01
CA HIS A 65 10.48 17.84 3.67
C HIS A 65 11.66 17.09 4.27
N PRO A 66 12.84 17.74 4.37
CA PRO A 66 13.99 17.15 5.04
C PRO A 66 13.64 16.87 6.51
N PRO A 67 13.81 15.62 6.98
CA PRO A 67 13.48 15.22 8.33
C PRO A 67 14.38 15.95 9.33
N ARG A 68 13.80 16.51 10.40
CA ARG A 68 14.53 17.29 11.41
C ARG A 68 14.92 16.45 12.63
N ARG A 69 14.11 15.45 12.98
CA ARG A 69 14.34 14.55 14.12
C ARG A 69 14.75 13.15 13.65
N ALA A 70 15.41 12.38 14.52
CA ALA A 70 15.76 10.98 14.23
C ALA A 70 14.52 10.12 13.95
N VAL A 71 13.43 10.35 14.67
CA VAL A 71 12.13 9.68 14.45
C VAL A 71 11.58 9.99 13.05
N ASP A 72 11.63 11.25 12.62
CA ASP A 72 11.18 11.63 11.27
C ASP A 72 12.00 10.92 10.18
N ARG A 73 13.33 10.78 10.38
CA ARG A 73 14.21 10.04 9.47
C ARG A 73 13.83 8.58 9.36
N ALA A 74 13.65 7.91 10.51
CA ALA A 74 13.27 6.50 10.57
C ALA A 74 11.91 6.26 9.91
N THR A 75 10.88 7.06 10.27
CA THR A 75 9.54 6.98 9.68
C THR A 75 9.58 7.22 8.18
N SER A 76 10.34 8.22 7.71
CA SER A 76 10.49 8.48 6.27
C SER A 76 11.15 7.32 5.53
N ALA A 77 12.18 6.69 6.11
CA ALA A 77 12.87 5.57 5.48
C ALA A 77 11.94 4.34 5.38
N ILE A 78 11.24 4.02 6.46
CA ILE A 78 10.29 2.90 6.50
C ILE A 78 9.15 3.11 5.49
N MET A 79 8.56 4.32 5.44
CA MET A 79 7.51 4.63 4.48
C MET A 79 7.96 4.52 3.03
N LYS A 80 9.18 4.98 2.70
CA LYS A 80 9.76 4.80 1.36
C LYS A 80 9.94 3.32 1.03
N ALA A 81 10.44 2.52 1.97
CA ALA A 81 10.59 1.08 1.76
C ALA A 81 9.24 0.39 1.52
N LEU A 82 8.22 0.73 2.30
CA LEU A 82 6.85 0.23 2.11
C LEU A 82 6.27 0.65 0.76
N LEU A 83 6.48 1.90 0.34
CA LEU A 83 6.02 2.37 -0.96
C LEU A 83 6.71 1.64 -2.11
N THR A 84 8.04 1.47 -2.04
CA THR A 84 8.80 0.70 -3.04
C THR A 84 8.30 -0.73 -3.11
N LEU A 85 8.06 -1.37 -1.96
CA LEU A 85 7.53 -2.73 -1.90
C LEU A 85 6.11 -2.83 -2.46
N ALA A 86 5.24 -1.85 -2.17
CA ALA A 86 3.89 -1.76 -2.71
C ALA A 86 3.88 -1.63 -4.24
N VAL A 87 4.75 -0.78 -4.80
CA VAL A 87 4.90 -0.64 -6.26
C VAL A 87 5.43 -1.94 -6.88
N ALA A 88 6.38 -2.60 -6.23
CA ALA A 88 6.93 -3.88 -6.67
C ALA A 88 5.98 -5.07 -6.41
N TRP A 89 4.82 -4.87 -5.79
CA TRP A 89 3.99 -6.00 -5.35
C TRP A 89 3.40 -6.83 -6.49
N VAL A 90 3.06 -6.21 -7.63
CA VAL A 90 2.58 -6.95 -8.82
C VAL A 90 3.62 -7.95 -9.35
N PRO A 91 4.87 -7.56 -9.67
CA PRO A 91 5.86 -8.53 -10.15
C PRO A 91 6.25 -9.56 -9.09
N ILE A 92 6.29 -9.18 -7.80
CA ILE A 92 6.51 -10.14 -6.71
C ILE A 92 5.39 -11.18 -6.69
N SER A 93 4.14 -10.73 -6.74
CA SER A 93 2.96 -11.60 -6.72
C SER A 93 2.90 -12.51 -7.94
N TYR A 94 3.28 -12.02 -9.12
CA TYR A 94 3.42 -12.84 -10.32
C TYR A 94 4.46 -13.97 -10.11
N GLY A 95 5.60 -13.66 -9.49
CA GLY A 95 6.61 -14.68 -9.14
C GLY A 95 6.10 -15.72 -8.15
N LEU A 96 5.16 -15.35 -7.28
CA LEU A 96 4.55 -16.26 -6.30
C LEU A 96 3.41 -17.11 -6.90
N SER A 97 2.55 -16.52 -7.73
CA SER A 97 1.31 -17.15 -8.21
C SER A 97 1.41 -17.72 -9.62
N GLY A 98 2.38 -17.26 -10.42
CA GLY A 98 2.49 -17.59 -11.85
C GLY A 98 1.50 -16.86 -12.75
N ASN A 99 0.75 -15.88 -12.24
CA ASN A 99 -0.27 -15.17 -13.01
C ASN A 99 -0.51 -13.73 -12.50
N LEU A 100 -1.11 -12.90 -13.35
CA LEU A 100 -1.47 -11.49 -13.03
C LEU A 100 -2.87 -11.35 -12.41
N ALA A 101 -3.57 -12.45 -12.17
CA ALA A 101 -4.91 -12.43 -11.56
C ALA A 101 -4.88 -12.46 -10.03
N PHE A 102 -3.70 -12.57 -9.41
CA PHE A 102 -3.54 -12.75 -7.96
C PHE A 102 -4.31 -13.97 -7.43
N THR A 103 -4.54 -14.97 -8.27
CA THR A 103 -5.22 -16.20 -7.89
C THR A 103 -4.22 -17.32 -7.69
N PHE A 104 -4.48 -18.19 -6.71
CA PHE A 104 -3.72 -19.41 -6.47
C PHE A 104 -4.57 -20.66 -6.77
N GLU A 105 -5.55 -20.51 -7.65
CA GLU A 105 -6.40 -21.60 -8.12
C GLU A 105 -5.60 -22.61 -8.94
N ARG A 106 -6.13 -23.83 -9.01
CA ARG A 106 -5.47 -24.95 -9.68
C ARG A 106 -5.64 -24.82 -11.19
N ASN A 107 -4.79 -24.04 -11.82
CA ASN A 107 -4.73 -23.87 -13.28
C ASN A 107 -3.65 -24.79 -13.88
N ALA A 108 -3.70 -25.03 -15.19
CA ALA A 108 -2.73 -25.88 -15.90
C ALA A 108 -1.29 -25.31 -15.95
N GLY A 109 -1.07 -24.09 -15.45
CA GLY A 109 0.23 -23.41 -15.42
C GLY A 109 1.00 -23.56 -14.09
N PHE A 110 2.12 -22.83 -13.98
CA PHE A 110 2.87 -22.73 -12.73
C PHE A 110 1.96 -22.20 -11.61
N ARG A 111 1.97 -22.89 -10.47
CA ARG A 111 1.35 -22.47 -9.23
C ARG A 111 2.41 -22.55 -8.15
N GLY A 112 2.58 -21.46 -7.40
CA GLY A 112 3.46 -21.46 -6.24
C GLY A 112 3.07 -22.51 -5.20
N SER A 113 4.03 -22.83 -4.34
CA SER A 113 3.78 -23.71 -3.20
C SER A 113 2.74 -23.12 -2.23
N GLU A 114 2.27 -23.94 -1.29
CA GLU A 114 1.44 -23.46 -0.18
C GLU A 114 2.11 -22.34 0.61
N ASN A 115 3.44 -22.40 0.76
CA ASN A 115 4.22 -21.31 1.36
C ASN A 115 4.14 -20.01 0.55
N ALA A 116 4.12 -20.09 -0.79
CA ALA A 116 3.97 -18.90 -1.64
C ALA A 116 2.61 -18.21 -1.46
N LEU A 117 1.54 -19.00 -1.25
CA LEU A 117 0.22 -18.51 -0.91
C LEU A 117 0.24 -17.72 0.41
N PHE A 118 0.86 -18.29 1.46
CA PHE A 118 1.00 -17.60 2.74
C PHE A 118 1.84 -16.33 2.62
N CYS A 119 2.96 -16.36 1.87
CA CYS A 119 3.75 -15.16 1.60
C CYS A 119 2.93 -14.07 0.90
N PHE A 120 2.11 -14.43 -0.07
CA PHE A 120 1.23 -13.49 -0.75
C PHE A 120 0.19 -12.89 0.20
N PHE A 121 -0.48 -13.72 1.00
CA PHE A 121 -1.50 -13.25 1.94
C PHE A 121 -0.91 -12.35 3.03
N TYR A 122 0.10 -12.83 3.75
CA TYR A 122 0.73 -12.05 4.82
C TYR A 122 1.45 -10.82 4.29
N GLY A 123 2.07 -10.90 3.11
CA GLY A 123 2.67 -9.74 2.47
C GLY A 123 1.64 -8.68 2.08
N THR A 124 0.50 -9.09 1.52
CA THR A 124 -0.59 -8.16 1.17
C THR A 124 -1.18 -7.50 2.42
N ILE A 125 -1.48 -8.28 3.47
CA ILE A 125 -1.94 -7.76 4.76
C ILE A 125 -0.90 -6.81 5.36
N GLY A 126 0.38 -7.19 5.32
CA GLY A 126 1.50 -6.40 5.81
C GLY A 126 1.62 -5.06 5.10
N LEU A 127 1.50 -5.03 3.76
CA LEU A 127 1.55 -3.80 2.97
C LEU A 127 0.40 -2.82 3.28
N VAL A 128 -0.75 -3.34 3.71
CA VAL A 128 -1.88 -2.51 4.14
C VAL A 128 -1.73 -2.06 5.61
N LEU A 129 -1.39 -2.97 6.51
CA LEU A 129 -1.35 -2.68 7.95
C LEU A 129 -0.08 -1.95 8.40
N ALA A 130 1.08 -2.28 7.85
CA ALA A 130 2.36 -1.66 8.25
C ALA A 130 2.36 -0.13 8.12
N PRO A 131 1.90 0.51 7.02
CA PRO A 131 1.89 1.96 6.93
C PRO A 131 0.93 2.60 7.96
N LEU A 132 -0.18 1.94 8.31
CA LEU A 132 -1.08 2.39 9.39
C LEU A 132 -0.40 2.31 10.75
N VAL A 133 0.27 1.20 11.06
CA VAL A 133 1.01 1.02 12.32
C VAL A 133 2.10 2.08 12.45
N VAL A 134 2.89 2.32 11.40
CA VAL A 134 3.94 3.34 11.41
C VAL A 134 3.37 4.74 11.62
N MET A 135 2.22 5.05 11.01
CA MET A 135 1.51 6.32 11.24
C MET A 135 1.11 6.49 12.71
N LEU A 136 0.54 5.46 13.33
CA LEU A 136 0.12 5.47 14.73
C LEU A 136 1.31 5.63 15.68
N LEU A 137 2.39 4.88 15.44
CA LEU A 137 3.62 4.97 16.23
C LEU A 137 4.27 6.35 16.12
N TYR A 138 4.29 6.93 14.91
CA TYR A 138 4.78 8.29 14.69
C TYR A 138 3.92 9.31 15.46
N GLY A 139 2.59 9.19 15.37
CA GLY A 139 1.64 10.02 16.11
C GLY A 139 1.89 9.96 17.62
N ALA A 140 1.98 8.76 18.19
CA ALA A 140 2.25 8.55 19.61
C ALA A 140 3.61 9.13 20.04
N ALA A 141 4.68 8.88 19.28
CA ALA A 141 6.01 9.42 19.56
C ALA A 141 6.03 10.96 19.51
N SER A 142 5.35 11.55 18.52
CA SER A 142 5.25 13.00 18.38
C SER A 142 4.48 13.64 19.54
N TRP A 143 3.40 13.01 19.99
CA TRP A 143 2.59 13.49 21.12
C TRP A 143 3.37 13.45 22.44
N LEU A 144 4.08 12.35 22.71
CA LEU A 144 4.94 12.22 23.90
C LEU A 144 6.07 13.26 23.91
N SER A 145 6.63 13.62 22.75
CA SER A 145 7.67 14.65 22.67
C SER A 145 7.15 16.05 23.02
N ARG A 146 5.93 16.39 22.60
CA ARG A 146 5.31 17.70 22.90
C ARG A 146 5.05 17.89 24.40
N GLY A 147 4.72 16.82 25.12
CA GLY A 147 4.50 16.87 26.57
C GLY A 147 5.78 17.08 27.40
N LYS A 148 6.96 16.83 26.81
CA LYS A 148 8.26 17.09 27.45
C LYS A 148 8.71 18.55 27.28
N ASP A 149 8.42 19.14 26.12
CA ASP A 149 8.74 20.55 25.83
C ASP A 149 7.84 21.55 26.59
N ALA A 150 6.77 21.07 27.23
CA ALA A 150 5.80 21.88 27.99
C ALA A 150 6.04 21.91 29.51
N ARG A 151 7.12 21.28 30.01
CA ARG A 151 7.51 21.37 31.43
C ARG A 151 8.58 22.46 31.58
N PRO A 152 8.36 23.48 32.43
CA PRO A 152 9.32 24.57 32.66
C PRO A 152 10.61 24.09 33.30
#